data_AF-K9SM51-F1
#
_entry.id   AF-K9SM51-F1
#
_cell.length_a   1.000
_cell.length_b   1.000
_cell.length_c   1.000
_cell.angle_alpha   90.00
_cell.angle_beta   90.00
_cell.angle_gamma   90.00
#
_symmetry.space_group_name_H-M   'P 1'
#
loop_
_entity.id
_entity.type
_entity.pdbx_description
1 polymer ?
#
loop_
_entity_poly.entity_id
_entity_poly.type
_entity_poly.pdbx_seq_one_letter_code
_entity_poly.pdbx_strand_id
1 'polypeptide(L)'
;MASAFLMSLLFLDVGIQVVIFDRMFKTHQRSKQKKVREEEENLTRYESYDTKEQKGWEFKILRTTGGGFRRRKTLKRVCEEEARCGWILLEKLDDDRLRFRRPLAARERDHMAKIDPYRSHYGVPIDLEYLVMLVLVLGIMAAATYAGYKAMSKVFDNIDVQPLPTKPEILNPNSPQPPTP
;
A
#
# COMPACT_ATOMS: atom_id res chain seq x y z
N MET A 1 -37.11 5.83 -8.20
CA MET A 1 -36.40 5.52 -9.46
C MET A 1 -35.18 6.41 -9.68
N ALA A 2 -35.26 7.72 -9.44
CA ALA A 2 -34.11 8.64 -9.56
C ALA A 2 -32.92 8.32 -8.61
N SER A 3 -33.19 7.85 -7.40
CA SER A 3 -32.16 7.47 -6.42
C SER A 3 -31.35 6.22 -6.81
N ALA A 4 -31.99 5.22 -7.44
CA ALA A 4 -31.31 4.02 -7.92
C ALA A 4 -30.36 4.33 -9.08
N PHE A 5 -30.75 5.24 -9.97
CA PHE A 5 -29.92 5.73 -11.06
C PHE A 5 -28.70 6.54 -10.57
N LEU A 6 -28.89 7.40 -9.55
CA LEU A 6 -27.78 8.15 -8.94
C LEU A 6 -26.78 7.23 -8.24
N MET A 7 -27.26 6.20 -7.52
CA MET A 7 -26.38 5.22 -6.89
C MET A 7 -25.63 4.37 -7.93
N SER A 8 -26.29 3.92 -9.01
CA SER A 8 -25.60 3.19 -10.08
C SER A 8 -24.55 4.03 -10.80
N LEU A 9 -24.78 5.33 -10.94
CA LEU A 9 -23.81 6.26 -11.54
C LEU A 9 -22.55 6.39 -10.67
N LEU A 10 -22.69 6.41 -9.34
CA LEU A 10 -21.58 6.46 -8.39
C LEU A 10 -20.77 5.16 -8.35
N PHE A 11 -21.42 3.99 -8.38
CA PHE A 11 -20.70 2.70 -8.39
C PHE A 11 -19.93 2.46 -9.70
N LEU A 12 -20.48 2.92 -10.84
CA LEU A 12 -19.80 2.83 -12.13
C LEU A 12 -18.53 3.71 -12.17
N ASP A 13 -18.60 4.89 -11.55
CA ASP A 13 -17.49 5.85 -11.48
C ASP A 13 -16.34 5.35 -10.61
N VAL A 14 -16.64 4.74 -9.45
CA VAL A 14 -15.61 4.18 -8.56
C VAL A 14 -14.85 3.03 -9.23
N GLY A 15 -15.54 2.16 -9.97
CA GLY A 15 -14.88 1.07 -10.70
C GLY A 15 -13.90 1.57 -11.76
N ILE A 16 -14.29 2.61 -12.51
CA ILE A 16 -13.45 3.23 -13.54
C ILE A 16 -12.26 3.94 -12.89
N GLN A 17 -12.46 4.68 -11.79
CA GLN A 17 -11.40 5.31 -11.03
C GLN A 17 -10.37 4.28 -10.54
N VAL A 18 -10.81 3.13 -9.98
CA VAL A 18 -9.91 2.07 -9.51
C VAL A 18 -9.06 1.49 -10.64
N VAL A 19 -9.64 1.24 -11.82
CA VAL A 19 -8.90 0.70 -12.98
C VAL A 19 -7.89 1.72 -13.51
N ILE A 20 -8.25 3.00 -13.57
CA ILE A 20 -7.35 4.07 -13.99
C ILE A 20 -6.21 4.25 -13.00
N PHE A 21 -6.49 4.24 -11.69
CA PHE A 21 -5.47 4.30 -10.65
C PHE A 21 -4.54 3.08 -10.67
N ASP A 22 -5.04 1.84 -10.79
CA ASP A 22 -4.20 0.64 -10.90
C ASP A 22 -3.29 0.70 -12.13
N ARG A 23 -3.83 1.11 -13.29
CA ARG A 23 -3.04 1.28 -14.52
C ARG A 23 -1.99 2.37 -14.34
N MET A 24 -2.35 3.54 -13.84
CA MET A 24 -1.43 4.66 -13.70
C MET A 24 -0.32 4.35 -12.69
N PHE A 25 -0.67 3.74 -11.55
CA PHE A 25 0.27 3.35 -10.50
C PHE A 25 1.24 2.26 -10.96
N LYS A 26 0.76 1.20 -11.63
CA LYS A 26 1.63 0.17 -12.23
C LYS A 26 2.58 0.74 -13.28
N THR A 27 2.11 1.65 -14.13
CA THR A 27 2.93 2.20 -15.21
C THR A 27 4.03 3.11 -14.65
N HIS A 28 3.72 3.89 -13.61
CA HIS A 28 4.67 4.78 -12.95
C HIS A 28 5.73 4.02 -12.12
N GLN A 29 5.35 2.92 -11.47
CA GLN A 29 6.32 2.06 -10.76
C GLN A 29 7.26 1.34 -11.73
N ARG A 30 6.73 0.82 -12.86
CA ARG A 30 7.53 0.08 -13.85
C ARG A 30 8.55 0.97 -14.56
N SER A 31 8.21 2.22 -14.89
CA SER A 31 9.16 3.12 -15.57
C SER A 31 10.29 3.57 -14.63
N LYS A 32 9.98 3.89 -13.37
CA LYS A 32 11.01 4.19 -12.36
C LYS A 32 11.90 2.99 -12.08
N GLN A 33 11.33 1.80 -11.90
CA GLN A 33 12.12 0.58 -11.70
C GLN A 33 12.98 0.24 -12.92
N LYS A 34 12.46 0.40 -14.14
CA LYS A 34 13.24 0.19 -15.37
C LYS A 34 14.40 1.16 -15.49
N LYS A 35 14.18 2.47 -15.26
CA LYS A 35 15.26 3.45 -15.28
C LYS A 35 16.32 3.17 -14.22
N VAL A 36 15.91 2.86 -13.00
CA VAL A 36 16.85 2.47 -11.93
C VAL A 36 17.61 1.21 -12.31
N ARG A 37 16.96 0.23 -12.95
CA ARG A 37 17.62 -1.01 -13.42
C ARG A 37 18.57 -0.77 -14.58
N GLU A 38 18.20 0.07 -15.55
CA GLU A 38 19.03 0.44 -16.69
C GLU A 38 20.26 1.26 -16.25
N GLU A 39 20.07 2.20 -15.32
CA GLU A 39 21.17 2.92 -14.66
C GLU A 39 22.06 1.97 -13.86
N GLU A 40 21.49 0.96 -13.19
CA GLU A 40 22.25 -0.09 -12.51
C GLU A 40 23.05 -0.94 -13.49
N GLU A 41 22.46 -1.39 -14.60
CA GLU A 41 23.18 -2.17 -15.61
C GLU A 41 24.31 -1.34 -16.25
N ASN A 42 24.13 -0.02 -16.38
CA ASN A 42 25.17 0.88 -16.87
C ASN A 42 26.30 1.09 -15.84
N LEU A 43 25.97 1.36 -14.58
CA LEU A 43 26.93 1.67 -13.51
C LEU A 43 27.60 0.43 -12.90
N THR A 44 26.95 -0.73 -12.98
CA THR A 44 27.46 -2.01 -12.42
C THR A 44 28.06 -2.94 -13.46
N ARG A 45 28.18 -2.50 -14.73
CA ARG A 45 28.97 -3.21 -15.74
C ARG A 45 30.46 -3.10 -15.39
N TYR A 46 30.86 -3.83 -14.38
CA TYR A 46 32.25 -4.19 -14.17
C TYR A 46 32.54 -5.38 -15.08
N GLU A 47 33.70 -5.34 -15.73
CA GLU A 47 34.15 -6.43 -16.58
C GLU A 47 34.06 -7.76 -15.82
N SER A 48 33.62 -8.78 -16.54
CA SER A 48 33.38 -10.13 -16.06
C SER A 48 34.43 -10.59 -15.04
N TYR A 49 33.92 -11.03 -13.89
CA TYR A 49 34.58 -11.58 -12.70
C TYR A 49 35.40 -12.87 -12.98
N ASP A 50 36.31 -12.83 -13.96
CA ASP A 50 37.13 -13.98 -14.37
C ASP A 50 38.63 -13.80 -14.05
N THR A 51 38.93 -13.03 -13.00
CA THR A 51 40.28 -12.97 -12.45
C THR A 51 40.40 -13.98 -11.32
N LYS A 52 41.37 -14.90 -11.42
CA LYS A 52 41.63 -15.97 -10.43
C LYS A 52 41.75 -15.48 -8.97
N GLU A 53 42.03 -14.19 -8.77
CA GLU A 53 42.15 -13.52 -7.45
C GLU A 53 40.81 -13.28 -6.75
N GLN A 54 39.69 -13.27 -7.47
CA GLN A 54 38.34 -13.10 -6.90
C GLN A 54 37.66 -14.43 -6.55
N LYS A 55 38.26 -15.58 -6.88
CA LYS A 55 37.82 -16.92 -6.43
C LYS A 55 37.99 -17.03 -4.92
N GLY A 56 36.99 -16.60 -4.16
CA GLY A 56 37.05 -16.54 -2.70
C GLY A 56 36.26 -15.41 -2.07
N TRP A 57 35.78 -14.46 -2.86
CA TRP A 57 35.07 -13.27 -2.37
C TRP A 57 33.62 -13.24 -2.87
N GLU A 58 32.70 -12.96 -1.95
CA GLU A 58 31.31 -12.63 -2.20
C GLU A 58 31.15 -11.11 -2.19
N PHE A 59 30.23 -10.61 -3.00
CA PHE A 59 29.90 -9.19 -3.10
C PHE A 59 28.42 -8.96 -2.85
N LYS A 60 28.09 -7.84 -2.23
CA LYS A 60 26.70 -7.40 -2.12
C LYS A 60 26.57 -5.90 -2.26
N ILE A 61 25.38 -5.47 -2.68
CA ILE A 61 24.98 -4.07 -2.72
C ILE A 61 23.85 -3.88 -1.72
N LEU A 62 24.10 -3.06 -0.69
CA LEU A 62 23.12 -2.67 0.29
C LEU A 62 22.47 -1.36 -0.15
N ARG A 63 21.13 -1.34 -0.18
CA ARG A 63 20.32 -0.23 -0.68
C ARG A 63 19.56 0.46 0.44
N THR A 64 19.32 1.76 0.31
CA THR A 64 18.32 2.49 1.12
C THR A 64 17.36 3.25 0.23
N THR A 65 16.29 3.73 0.84
CA THR A 65 15.37 4.67 0.22
C THR A 65 15.62 6.07 0.79
N GLY A 66 15.81 7.06 -0.09
CA GLY A 66 15.77 8.48 0.29
C GLY A 66 17.07 9.05 0.87
N GLY A 67 18.24 8.54 0.46
CA GLY A 67 19.56 9.03 0.84
C GLY A 67 19.97 8.65 2.27
N GLY A 68 19.64 7.44 2.72
CA GLY A 68 19.89 6.97 4.08
C GLY A 68 21.37 6.99 4.48
N PHE A 69 22.29 6.85 3.51
CA PHE A 69 23.73 6.87 3.75
C PHE A 69 24.37 8.25 3.66
N ARG A 70 23.60 9.31 3.33
CA ARG A 70 24.08 10.70 3.35
C ARG A 70 24.55 11.12 4.74
N ARG A 71 23.91 10.59 5.78
CA ARG A 71 24.29 10.85 7.18
C ARG A 71 25.43 9.91 7.59
N ARG A 72 26.59 10.49 7.93
CA ARG A 72 27.78 9.74 8.39
C ARG A 72 27.49 8.81 9.58
N LYS A 73 26.61 9.21 10.51
CA LYS A 73 26.20 8.38 11.65
C LYS A 73 25.52 7.09 11.19
N THR A 74 24.61 7.18 10.22
CA THR A 74 23.91 6.02 9.66
C THR A 74 24.89 5.13 8.89
N LEU A 75 25.75 5.72 8.05
CA LEU A 75 26.77 4.99 7.31
C LEU A 75 27.67 4.18 8.25
N LYS A 76 28.17 4.80 9.32
CA LYS A 76 29.02 4.13 10.31
C LYS A 76 28.29 2.97 10.98
N ARG A 77 27.05 3.19 11.43
CA ARG A 77 26.23 2.16 12.04
C ARG A 77 26.01 0.97 11.11
N VAL A 78 25.68 1.24 9.84
CA VAL A 78 25.50 0.20 8.81
C VAL A 78 26.79 -0.58 8.65
N CYS A 79 27.93 0.09 8.50
CA CYS A 79 29.22 -0.57 8.37
C CYS A 79 29.54 -1.44 9.59
N GLU A 80 29.23 -0.99 10.81
CA GLU A 80 29.43 -1.77 12.03
C GLU A 80 28.51 -2.99 12.11
N GLU A 81 27.25 -2.87 11.68
CA GLU A 81 26.32 -4.01 11.62
C GLU A 81 26.77 -5.03 10.57
N GLU A 82 27.18 -4.55 9.38
CA GLU A 82 27.64 -5.40 8.29
C GLU A 82 28.99 -6.08 8.61
N ALA A 83 29.89 -5.37 9.28
CA ALA A 83 31.17 -5.92 9.73
C ALA A 83 30.99 -7.09 10.70
N ARG A 84 29.94 -7.11 11.54
CA ARG A 84 29.63 -8.25 12.41
C ARG A 84 29.27 -9.51 11.62
N CYS A 85 28.70 -9.34 10.42
CA CYS A 85 28.39 -10.43 9.49
C CYS A 85 29.57 -10.73 8.52
N GLY A 86 30.75 -10.15 8.79
CA GLY A 86 31.97 -10.36 8.01
C GLY A 86 32.05 -9.53 6.73
N TRP A 87 31.12 -8.60 6.49
CA TRP A 87 31.14 -7.75 5.31
C TRP A 87 32.05 -6.54 5.51
N ILE A 88 32.90 -6.29 4.52
CA ILE A 88 33.85 -5.19 4.48
C ILE A 88 33.36 -4.20 3.43
N LEU A 89 33.21 -2.93 3.80
CA LEU A 89 32.84 -1.89 2.85
C LEU A 89 33.94 -1.77 1.79
N LEU A 90 33.58 -1.95 0.52
CA LEU A 90 34.49 -1.79 -0.61
C LEU A 90 34.39 -0.36 -1.16
N GLU A 91 33.17 0.08 -1.44
CA GLU A 91 32.92 1.34 -2.15
C GLU A 91 31.55 1.91 -1.78
N LYS A 92 31.45 3.24 -1.70
CA LYS A 92 30.18 3.96 -1.63
C LYS A 92 29.82 4.40 -3.04
N LEU A 93 28.85 3.71 -3.65
CA LEU A 93 28.37 4.02 -5.00
C LEU A 93 27.62 5.35 -5.00
N ASP A 94 26.65 5.51 -4.09
CA ASP A 94 25.85 6.73 -3.94
C ASP A 94 25.43 6.97 -2.48
N ASP A 95 24.58 7.97 -2.23
CA ASP A 95 23.92 8.17 -0.92
C ASP A 95 22.87 7.10 -0.57
N ASP A 96 22.52 6.24 -1.53
CA ASP A 96 21.55 5.15 -1.38
C ASP A 96 22.14 3.75 -1.55
N ARG A 97 23.38 3.63 -2.03
CA ARG A 97 23.97 2.34 -2.40
C ARG A 97 25.39 2.19 -1.85
N LEU A 98 25.63 1.10 -1.12
CA LEU A 98 26.94 0.71 -0.62
C LEU A 98 27.30 -0.67 -1.14
N ARG A 99 28.55 -0.81 -1.62
CA ARG A 99 29.09 -2.09 -2.08
C ARG A 99 29.98 -2.67 -0.99
N PHE A 100 29.70 -3.91 -0.62
CA PHE A 100 30.47 -4.68 0.34
C PHE A 100 31.09 -5.91 -0.32
N ARG A 101 32.20 -6.37 0.26
CA ARG A 101 32.85 -7.65 -0.07
C ARG A 101 33.04 -8.50 1.19
N ARG A 102 33.06 -9.81 1.06
CA ARG A 102 33.24 -10.75 2.17
C ARG A 102 33.96 -12.02 1.69
N PRO A 103 34.86 -12.63 2.47
CA PRO A 103 35.45 -13.91 2.08
C PRO A 103 34.43 -15.05 2.24
N LEU A 104 34.44 -16.03 1.33
CA LEU A 104 33.55 -17.21 1.34
C LEU A 104 33.62 -18.00 2.66
N ALA A 105 34.78 -18.05 3.31
CA ALA A 105 34.96 -18.70 4.61
C ALA A 105 34.12 -18.07 5.74
N ALA A 106 33.72 -16.80 5.62
CA ALA A 106 32.86 -16.17 6.61
C ALA A 106 31.43 -16.73 6.62
N ARG A 107 31.01 -17.40 5.53
CA ARG A 107 29.68 -18.00 5.37
C ARG A 107 29.38 -19.07 6.42
N GLU A 108 30.41 -19.78 6.89
CA GLU A 108 30.25 -20.79 7.94
C GLU A 108 29.67 -20.20 9.23
N ARG A 109 29.92 -18.92 9.52
CA ARG A 109 29.43 -18.24 10.73
C ARG A 109 28.07 -17.56 10.56
N ASP A 110 27.45 -17.66 9.38
CA ASP A 110 26.18 -16.97 9.09
C ASP A 110 25.04 -17.47 9.98
N HIS A 111 25.06 -18.74 10.38
CA HIS A 111 24.08 -19.31 11.30
C HIS A 111 24.12 -18.71 12.72
N MET A 112 25.22 -18.07 13.11
CA MET A 112 25.37 -17.40 14.41
C MET A 112 25.00 -15.91 14.36
N ALA A 113 24.73 -15.36 13.16
CA ALA A 113 24.44 -13.95 13.01
C ALA A 113 23.04 -13.60 13.52
N LYS A 114 22.94 -12.57 14.36
CA LYS A 114 21.66 -12.01 14.84
C LYS A 114 20.85 -11.31 13.74
N ILE A 115 21.54 -10.89 12.67
CA ILE A 115 21.00 -10.11 11.55
C ILE A 115 21.23 -10.94 10.30
N ASP A 116 20.25 -10.97 9.40
CA ASP A 116 20.39 -11.61 8.09
C ASP A 116 21.61 -11.06 7.32
N PRO A 117 22.66 -11.87 7.09
CA PRO A 117 23.86 -11.45 6.37
C PRO A 117 23.60 -11.08 4.91
N TYR A 118 22.51 -11.59 4.32
CA TYR A 118 22.18 -11.40 2.91
C TYR A 118 21.13 -10.30 2.67
N ARG A 119 20.80 -9.51 3.70
CA ARG A 119 19.91 -8.35 3.54
C ARG A 119 20.42 -7.40 2.45
N SER A 120 19.53 -7.03 1.54
CA SER A 120 19.79 -6.12 0.42
C SER A 120 19.26 -4.71 0.64
N HIS A 121 18.40 -4.52 1.64
CA HIS A 121 17.81 -3.23 2.00
C HIS A 121 18.06 -2.88 3.47
N TYR A 122 18.42 -1.63 3.72
CA TYR A 122 18.59 -1.05 5.04
C TYR A 122 17.57 0.07 5.26
N GLY A 123 16.77 -0.07 6.31
CA GLY A 123 15.67 0.85 6.63
C GLY A 123 14.29 0.23 6.40
N VAL A 124 13.26 1.09 6.41
CA VAL A 124 11.87 0.65 6.21
C VAL A 124 11.66 0.36 4.72
N PRO A 125 11.12 -0.80 4.35
CA PRO A 125 10.79 -1.06 2.95
C PRO A 125 9.72 -0.07 2.49
N ILE A 126 9.86 0.44 1.27
CA ILE A 126 8.92 1.35 0.61
C ILE A 126 7.48 0.80 0.65
N ASP A 127 7.34 -0.53 0.64
CA ASP A 127 6.05 -1.22 0.66
C ASP A 127 5.23 -0.92 1.92
N LEU A 128 5.88 -0.67 3.07
CA LEU A 128 5.19 -0.34 4.31
C LEU A 128 4.57 1.05 4.26
N GLU A 129 5.25 2.02 3.64
CA GLU A 129 4.75 3.38 3.49
C GLU A 129 3.48 3.41 2.64
N TYR A 130 3.47 2.67 1.54
CA TYR A 130 2.28 2.53 0.69
C TYR A 130 1.14 1.81 1.39
N LEU A 131 1.42 0.78 2.22
CA LEU A 131 0.39 0.08 2.98
C LEU A 131 -0.27 1.01 4.01
N VAL A 132 0.51 1.81 4.73
CA VAL A 132 -0.03 2.79 5.70
C VAL A 132 -0.90 3.82 4.99
N MET A 133 -0.43 4.37 3.87
CA MET A 133 -1.22 5.31 3.07
C MET A 133 -2.52 4.69 2.54
N LEU A 134 -2.47 3.43 2.07
CA LEU A 134 -3.64 2.70 1.61
C LEU A 134 -4.68 2.51 2.73
N VAL A 135 -4.24 2.06 3.91
CA VAL A 135 -5.12 1.88 5.07
C VAL A 135 -5.74 3.21 5.51
N LEU A 136 -4.96 4.29 5.49
CA LEU A 136 -5.45 5.63 5.83
C LEU A 136 -6.56 6.09 4.87
N VAL A 137 -6.34 5.95 3.56
CA VAL A 137 -7.33 6.32 2.54
C VAL A 137 -8.60 5.48 2.67
N LEU A 138 -8.47 4.16 2.86
CA LEU A 138 -9.61 3.27 3.10
C LEU A 138 -10.37 3.66 4.38
N GLY A 139 -9.66 4.03 5.45
CA GLY A 139 -10.25 4.50 6.70
C GLY A 139 -11.07 5.77 6.52
N ILE A 140 -10.57 6.75 5.77
CA ILE A 140 -11.30 7.99 5.46
C ILE A 140 -12.57 7.69 4.65
N MET A 141 -12.46 6.84 3.63
CA MET A 141 -13.59 6.43 2.81
C MET A 141 -14.66 5.71 3.63
N ALA A 142 -14.25 4.78 4.50
CA ALA A 142 -15.16 4.06 5.39
C ALA A 142 -15.85 4.98 6.41
N ALA A 143 -15.12 5.97 6.94
CA ALA A 143 -15.69 6.95 7.86
C ALA A 143 -16.76 7.83 7.17
N ALA A 144 -16.50 8.28 5.94
CA ALA A 144 -17.44 9.07 5.16
C ALA A 144 -18.73 8.28 4.84
N THR A 145 -18.59 7.02 4.40
CA THR A 145 -19.76 6.17 4.09
C THR A 145 -20.57 5.85 5.35
N TYR A 146 -19.90 5.56 6.48
CA TYR A 146 -20.56 5.32 7.75
C TYR A 146 -21.30 6.56 8.27
N ALA A 147 -20.69 7.74 8.17
CA ALA A 147 -21.33 8.99 8.56
C ALA A 147 -22.58 9.28 7.73
N GLY A 148 -22.51 9.08 6.41
CA GLY A 148 -23.66 9.21 5.51
C GLY A 148 -24.80 8.26 5.86
N TYR A 149 -24.49 6.98 6.10
CA TYR A 149 -25.48 5.98 6.54
C TYR A 149 -26.16 6.38 7.86
N LYS A 150 -25.39 6.86 8.83
CA LYS A 150 -25.92 7.31 10.14
C LYS A 150 -26.80 8.55 10.02
N ALA A 151 -26.50 9.45 9.09
CA ALA A 151 -27.34 10.61 8.81
C ALA A 151 -28.67 10.19 8.16
N MET A 152 -28.62 9.35 7.13
CA MET A 152 -29.83 8.86 6.45
C MET A 152 -30.76 8.09 7.40
N SER A 153 -30.23 7.17 8.21
CA SER A 153 -31.04 6.39 9.17
C SER A 153 -31.84 7.30 10.11
N LYS A 154 -31.20 8.33 10.69
CA LYS A 154 -31.90 9.33 11.51
C LYS A 154 -32.98 10.09 10.76
N VAL A 155 -32.80 10.37 9.48
CA VAL A 155 -33.83 11.04 8.68
C VAL A 155 -35.04 10.12 8.51
N PHE A 156 -34.83 8.84 8.20
CA PHE A 156 -35.92 7.88 8.02
C PHE A 156 -36.66 7.58 9.33
N ASP A 157 -35.96 7.52 10.47
CA ASP A 157 -36.59 7.29 11.77
C ASP A 157 -37.54 8.44 12.18
N ASN A 158 -37.32 9.65 11.66
CA ASN A 158 -38.17 10.82 11.95
C ASN A 158 -39.32 11.00 10.95
N ILE A 159 -39.46 10.14 9.94
CA ILE A 159 -40.58 10.17 9.00
C ILE A 159 -41.73 9.37 9.62
N ASP A 160 -42.60 10.06 10.35
CA ASP A 160 -43.90 9.52 10.73
C ASP A 160 -44.78 9.42 9.47
N VAL A 161 -44.90 8.20 8.95
CA VAL A 161 -45.88 7.89 7.90
C VAL A 161 -47.27 7.99 8.51
N GLN A 162 -48.01 9.07 8.18
CA GLN A 162 -49.42 9.13 8.50
C GLN A 162 -50.12 7.88 7.91
N PRO A 163 -50.75 7.04 8.74
CA PRO A 163 -51.53 5.94 8.22
C PRO A 163 -52.66 6.53 7.37
N LEU A 164 -52.78 6.05 6.12
CA LEU A 164 -53.83 6.44 5.20
C LEU A 164 -55.20 6.41 5.92
N PRO A 165 -56.06 7.44 5.74
CA PRO A 165 -57.39 7.43 6.31
C PRO A 165 -58.12 6.17 5.84
N THR A 166 -58.67 5.44 6.81
CA THR A 166 -59.39 4.18 6.59
C THR A 166 -60.49 4.40 5.56
N LYS A 167 -60.52 3.51 4.57
CA LYS A 167 -61.47 3.39 3.46
C LYS A 167 -62.88 3.91 3.82
N PRO A 168 -63.50 4.79 3.01
CA PRO A 168 -64.86 5.25 3.29
C PRO A 168 -65.82 4.06 3.31
N GLU A 169 -66.56 3.97 4.41
CA GLU A 169 -67.63 3.02 4.64
C GLU A 169 -68.66 3.16 3.53
N ILE A 170 -68.73 2.15 2.66
CA ILE A 170 -69.70 2.09 1.57
C ILE A 170 -71.06 1.90 2.23
N LEU A 171 -71.88 2.95 2.19
CA LEU A 171 -73.26 2.93 2.68
C LEU A 171 -74.03 1.78 2.00
N ASN A 172 -74.38 0.76 2.77
CA ASN A 172 -75.16 -0.38 2.28
C ASN A 172 -76.64 0.05 2.13
N PRO A 173 -77.23 0.03 0.92
CA PRO A 173 -78.59 0.52 0.69
C PRO A 173 -79.71 -0.34 1.31
N ASN A 174 -79.41 -1.42 2.03
CA ASN A 174 -80.41 -2.34 2.60
C ASN A 174 -80.48 -2.35 4.14
N SER A 175 -80.04 -1.29 4.83
CA SER A 175 -80.25 -1.19 6.29
C SER A 175 -81.72 -0.86 6.61
N PRO A 176 -82.43 -1.64 7.47
CA PRO A 176 -83.80 -1.34 7.88
C PRO A 176 -83.89 0.02 8.58
N GLN A 177 -84.84 0.85 8.17
CA GLN A 177 -85.13 2.14 8.81
C GLN A 177 -85.79 1.90 10.19
N PRO A 178 -85.42 2.64 11.24
CA PRO A 178 -86.09 2.54 12.55
C PRO A 178 -87.49 3.17 12.50
N PRO A 179 -88.46 2.68 13.31
CA PRO A 179 -89.83 3.16 13.28
C PRO A 179 -89.94 4.59 13.81
N THR A 180 -90.63 5.44 13.04
CA THR A 180 -91.01 6.80 13.41
C THR A 180 -92.12 6.79 14.48
N PRO A 181 -92.04 7.63 15.53
CA PRO A 181 -93.18 7.95 16.39
C PRO A 181 -94.18 8.91 15.73
#